data_AF-A0A3B9JQB1-F1
#
_entry.id   AF-A0A3B9JQB1-F1
#
_cell.length_a   1.000
_cell.length_b   1.000
_cell.length_c   1.000
_cell.angle_alpha   90.00
_cell.angle_beta   90.00
_cell.angle_gamma   90.00
#
_symmetry.space_group_name_H-M   'P 1'
#
loop_
_entity.id
_entity.type
_entity.pdbx_description
1 polymer ?
#
loop_
_entity_poly.entity_id
_entity_poly.type
_entity_poly.pdbx_seq_one_letter_code
_entity_poly.pdbx_strand_id
1 'polypeptide(L)'
;TGASNDIERATEIAHKMVKHWGMSDTLGPLAYGEDDGEVFLGRQVTKHKHISEDTFKVIDSEIRNIIDVNYKVAQKILEENKDILIEMTKALMEFETIDKEQIDDLMDRKPIREAAVIIDSDVVSTDLGSGVEADEGNDSDDKPVDDNPQVA
;
A
#
# COMPACT_ATOMS: atom_id res chain seq x y z
N THR A 1 -9.31 14.64 18.48
CA THR A 1 -9.59 14.41 17.05
C THR A 1 -8.55 13.43 16.51
N GLY A 2 -8.88 12.62 15.50
CA GLY A 2 -8.02 11.49 15.08
C GLY A 2 -6.70 11.88 14.40
N ALA A 3 -6.64 13.03 13.73
CA ALA A 3 -5.53 13.43 12.84
C ALA A 3 -4.18 13.74 13.51
N SER A 4 -4.05 13.60 14.84
CA SER A 4 -2.80 13.95 15.56
C SER A 4 -1.60 13.15 15.08
N ASN A 5 -1.78 11.84 14.89
CA ASN A 5 -0.73 10.91 14.45
C ASN A 5 -0.28 11.21 12.99
N ASP A 6 -1.18 11.68 12.13
CA ASP A 6 -0.84 11.98 10.73
C ASP A 6 -0.06 13.29 10.63
N ILE A 7 -0.43 14.29 11.45
CA ILE A 7 0.32 15.55 11.59
C ILE A 7 1.73 15.29 12.11
N GLU A 8 1.87 14.43 13.13
CA GLU A 8 3.17 14.02 13.69
C GLU A 8 4.07 13.37 12.63
N ARG A 9 3.55 12.33 11.94
CA ARG A 9 4.29 11.62 10.88
C ARG A 9 4.67 12.53 9.71
N ALA A 10 3.76 13.38 9.25
CA ALA A 10 4.03 14.33 8.17
C ALA A 10 5.15 15.31 8.57
N THR A 11 5.11 15.82 9.81
CA THR A 11 6.14 16.71 10.36
C THR A 11 7.49 16.01 10.49
N GLU A 12 7.51 14.76 10.96
CA GLU A 12 8.74 13.96 11.06
C GLU A 12 9.39 13.72 9.69
N ILE A 13 8.60 13.39 8.68
CA ILE A 13 9.07 13.21 7.30
C ILE A 13 9.63 14.53 6.74
N ALA A 14 8.91 15.64 6.89
CA ALA A 14 9.39 16.96 6.46
C ALA A 14 10.70 17.38 7.17
N HIS A 15 10.83 17.10 8.47
CA HIS A 15 12.05 17.32 9.23
C HIS A 15 13.22 16.45 8.75
N LYS A 16 12.97 15.19 8.31
CA LYS A 16 13.97 14.34 7.66
C LYS A 16 14.38 14.87 6.27
N MET A 17 13.41 15.26 5.45
CA MET A 17 13.63 15.89 4.13
C MET A 17 14.61 17.08 4.24
N VAL A 18 14.33 18.02 5.14
CA VAL A 18 15.12 19.24 5.29
C VAL A 18 16.48 18.97 5.95
N LYS A 19 16.54 18.25 7.08
CA LYS A 19 17.79 18.14 7.88
C LYS A 19 18.71 16.99 7.52
N HIS A 20 18.20 15.91 6.90
CA HIS A 20 18.99 14.70 6.65
C HIS A 20 19.18 14.47 5.15
N TRP A 21 18.14 14.67 4.35
CA TRP A 21 18.19 14.44 2.90
C TRP A 21 18.59 15.68 2.09
N GLY A 22 18.66 16.86 2.73
CA GLY A 22 19.05 18.11 2.06
C GLY A 22 18.04 18.57 0.99
N MET A 23 16.77 18.20 1.14
CA MET A 23 15.67 18.54 0.23
C MET A 23 15.09 19.92 0.56
N SER A 24 15.94 20.94 0.54
CA SER A 24 15.57 22.35 0.68
C SER A 24 16.43 23.17 -0.27
N ASP A 25 15.81 23.94 -1.15
CA ASP A 25 16.54 24.81 -2.09
C ASP A 25 17.30 25.92 -1.35
N THR A 26 16.76 26.38 -0.21
CA THR A 26 17.33 27.45 0.63
C THR A 26 18.57 26.99 1.39
N LEU A 27 18.61 25.73 1.85
CA LEU A 27 19.72 25.17 2.63
C LEU A 27 20.69 24.34 1.78
N GLY A 28 20.24 23.83 0.64
CA GLY A 28 21.01 22.98 -0.26
C GLY A 28 21.21 21.55 0.26
N PRO A 29 22.00 20.72 -0.46
CA PRO A 29 22.18 19.30 -0.19
C PRO A 29 23.18 19.06 0.96
N LEU A 30 22.86 19.57 2.15
CA LEU A 30 23.67 19.46 3.36
C LEU A 30 22.90 18.74 4.46
N ALA A 31 23.54 17.75 5.09
CA ALA A 31 23.04 17.16 6.32
C ALA A 31 23.29 18.11 7.50
N TYR A 32 22.22 18.51 8.18
CA TYR A 32 22.22 19.31 9.41
C TYR A 32 22.00 18.44 10.66
N GLY A 33 21.40 17.26 10.53
CA GLY A 33 21.29 16.29 11.63
C GLY A 33 22.62 15.61 11.99
N GLU A 34 22.71 15.15 13.24
CA GLU A 34 23.48 13.95 13.56
C GLU A 34 22.56 12.75 13.32
N ASP A 35 23.06 11.65 12.74
CA ASP A 35 22.29 10.41 12.72
C ASP A 35 22.20 9.87 14.15
N ASP A 36 20.98 9.65 14.67
CA ASP A 36 20.71 8.86 15.88
C ASP A 36 20.92 7.35 15.62
N GLY A 37 21.93 7.01 14.81
CA GLY A 37 22.25 5.67 14.32
C GLY A 37 23.23 4.93 15.22
N GLU A 38 22.70 3.99 15.99
CA GLU A 38 23.34 2.88 16.72
C GLU A 38 24.69 3.13 17.44
N VAL A 39 24.65 2.98 18.77
CA VAL A 39 25.81 3.10 19.67
C VAL A 39 26.68 1.82 19.66
N PHE A 40 27.38 1.53 18.55
CA PHE A 40 28.32 0.40 18.46
C PHE A 40 29.76 0.77 18.90
N LEU A 41 30.28 0.00 19.87
CA LEU A 41 31.67 0.00 20.38
C LEU A 41 32.34 1.35 20.70
N GLY A 42 31.91 1.98 21.79
CA GLY A 42 32.86 2.56 22.77
C GLY A 42 33.62 3.83 22.37
N ARG A 43 33.31 4.46 21.24
CA ARG A 43 33.77 5.82 20.90
C ARG A 43 32.62 6.67 20.40
N GLN A 44 31.86 7.24 21.34
CA GLN A 44 31.07 8.43 21.05
C GLN A 44 32.02 9.55 20.61
N VAL A 45 32.08 9.78 19.31
CA VAL A 45 32.41 11.08 18.74
C VAL A 45 31.09 11.70 18.31
N THR A 46 30.24 12.02 19.30
CA THR A 46 29.07 12.89 19.12
C THR A 46 29.62 14.24 18.71
N LYS A 47 29.66 14.46 17.40
CA LYS A 47 30.34 15.60 16.79
C LYS A 47 29.32 16.70 16.63
N HIS A 48 28.74 17.11 17.77
CA HIS A 48 27.63 18.05 17.87
C HIS A 48 27.86 19.24 16.94
N LYS A 49 27.19 19.19 15.79
CA LYS A 49 27.33 20.20 14.75
C LYS A 49 26.55 21.40 15.25
N HIS A 50 27.26 22.40 15.78
CA HIS A 50 26.63 23.61 16.29
C HIS A 50 25.93 24.37 15.14
N ILE A 51 24.64 24.07 14.93
CA ILE A 51 23.72 24.81 14.06
C ILE A 51 23.45 26.17 14.71
N SER A 52 23.49 27.26 13.93
CA SER A 52 23.14 28.59 14.45
C SER A 52 21.62 28.74 14.59
N GLU A 53 21.18 29.64 15.48
CA GLU A 53 19.74 29.96 15.61
C GLU A 53 19.11 30.42 14.29
N ASP A 54 19.85 31.14 13.46
CA ASP A 54 19.36 31.59 12.16
C ASP A 54 19.17 30.43 11.18
N THR A 55 20.05 29.42 11.22
CA THR A 55 19.84 28.17 10.46
C THR A 55 18.63 27.40 10.98
N PHE A 56 18.38 27.34 12.30
CA PHE A 56 17.17 26.74 12.84
C PHE A 56 15.89 27.44 12.36
N LYS A 57 15.86 28.78 12.37
CA LYS A 57 14.72 29.56 11.85
C LYS A 57 14.43 29.24 10.38
N VAL A 58 15.48 29.07 9.55
CA VAL A 58 15.33 28.65 8.15
C VAL A 58 14.77 27.23 8.07
N ILE A 59 15.35 26.26 8.80
CA ILE A 59 14.86 24.87 8.84
C ILE A 59 13.37 24.81 9.19
N ASP A 60 12.94 25.50 10.25
CA ASP A 60 11.53 25.52 10.69
C ASP A 60 10.61 26.15 9.63
N SER A 61 11.09 27.16 8.91
CA SER A 61 10.34 27.79 7.81
C SER A 61 10.18 26.89 6.60
N GLU A 62 11.21 26.12 6.25
CA GLU A 62 11.20 25.13 5.16
C GLU A 62 10.27 23.96 5.50
N ILE A 63 10.33 23.43 6.72
CA ILE A 63 9.42 22.38 7.20
C ILE A 63 7.96 22.86 7.11
N ARG A 64 7.66 24.08 7.60
CA ARG A 64 6.32 24.65 7.49
C ARG A 64 5.87 24.79 6.03
N ASN A 65 6.74 25.29 5.15
CA ASN A 65 6.42 25.44 3.73
C ASN A 65 6.08 24.10 3.07
N ILE A 66 6.84 23.04 3.35
CA ILE A 66 6.56 21.67 2.85
C ILE A 66 5.17 21.21 3.31
N ILE A 67 4.84 21.36 4.60
CA ILE A 67 3.53 20.97 5.15
C ILE A 67 2.39 21.80 4.53
N ASP A 68 2.52 23.13 4.49
CA ASP A 68 1.50 24.03 3.95
C ASP A 68 1.22 23.81 2.46
N VAL A 69 2.26 23.51 1.66
CA VAL A 69 2.11 23.18 0.24
C VAL A 69 1.39 21.84 0.06
N ASN A 70 1.84 20.79 0.76
CA ASN A 70 1.22 19.47 0.64
C ASN A 70 -0.22 19.44 1.18
N TYR A 71 -0.52 20.19 2.24
CA TYR A 71 -1.88 20.36 2.74
C TYR A 71 -2.81 20.99 1.69
N LYS A 72 -2.37 22.06 1.01
CA LYS A 72 -3.12 22.69 -0.08
C LYS A 72 -3.31 21.76 -1.28
N VAL A 73 -2.30 20.97 -1.63
CA VAL A 73 -2.40 19.96 -2.71
C VAL A 73 -3.43 18.88 -2.34
N ALA A 74 -3.36 18.33 -1.12
CA ALA A 74 -4.31 17.33 -0.65
C ALA A 74 -5.75 17.88 -0.60
N GLN A 75 -5.94 19.09 -0.05
CA GLN A 75 -7.23 19.78 -0.04
C GLN A 75 -7.78 19.96 -1.45
N LYS A 76 -6.95 20.43 -2.39
CA LYS A 76 -7.34 20.61 -3.79
C LYS A 76 -7.78 19.28 -4.43
N ILE A 77 -7.04 18.19 -4.25
CA ILE A 77 -7.37 16.87 -4.80
C ILE A 77 -8.72 16.38 -4.27
N LEU A 78 -8.99 16.55 -2.97
CA LEU A 78 -10.26 16.19 -2.34
C LEU A 78 -11.43 17.06 -2.83
N GLU A 79 -11.18 18.34 -3.13
CA GLU A 79 -12.19 19.27 -3.58
C GLU A 79 -12.52 19.10 -5.08
N GLU A 80 -11.53 18.73 -5.90
CA GLU A 80 -11.70 18.35 -7.31
C GLU A 80 -12.40 16.97 -7.47
N ASN A 81 -12.30 16.08 -6.49
CA ASN A 81 -12.93 14.74 -6.48
C ASN A 81 -13.98 14.59 -5.37
N LYS A 82 -14.69 15.69 -5.08
CA LYS A 82 -15.69 15.77 -4.00
C LYS A 82 -16.89 14.84 -4.22
N ASP A 83 -17.19 14.50 -5.46
CA ASP A 83 -18.17 13.48 -5.84
C ASP A 83 -17.77 12.10 -5.31
N ILE A 84 -16.53 11.65 -5.61
CA ILE A 84 -15.99 10.38 -5.12
C ILE A 84 -15.95 10.36 -3.59
N LEU A 85 -15.54 11.45 -2.95
CA LEU A 85 -15.51 11.57 -1.48
C LEU A 85 -16.90 11.38 -0.84
N ILE A 86 -17.95 11.94 -1.46
CA ILE A 86 -19.33 11.80 -0.98
C ILE A 86 -19.85 10.37 -1.18
N GLU A 87 -19.61 9.75 -2.34
CA GLU A 87 -20.05 8.36 -2.58
C GLU A 87 -19.29 7.36 -1.71
N MET A 88 -17.98 7.56 -1.50
CA MET A 88 -17.18 6.75 -0.57
C MET A 88 -17.67 6.89 0.88
N THR A 89 -18.08 8.09 1.30
CA THR A 89 -18.68 8.30 2.62
C THR A 89 -20.00 7.54 2.76
N LYS A 90 -20.86 7.55 1.74
CA LYS A 90 -22.12 6.77 1.76
C LYS A 90 -21.85 5.26 1.81
N ALA A 91 -20.92 4.77 0.99
CA ALA A 91 -20.54 3.36 0.97
C ALA A 91 -20.03 2.88 2.33
N LEU A 92 -19.16 3.66 3.00
CA LEU A 92 -18.71 3.35 4.36
C LEU A 92 -19.83 3.41 5.42
N MET A 93 -20.86 4.23 5.22
CA MET A 93 -22.04 4.25 6.09
C MET A 93 -22.99 3.05 5.88
N GLU A 94 -22.92 2.38 4.72
CA GLU A 94 -23.74 1.22 4.37
C GLU A 94 -23.04 -0.11 4.67
N PHE A 95 -21.76 -0.22 4.31
CA PHE A 95 -20.98 -1.47 4.39
C PHE A 95 -19.99 -1.53 5.57
N GLU A 96 -19.76 -0.42 6.28
CA GLU A 96 -18.73 -0.22 7.34
C GLU A 96 -17.27 -0.34 6.86
N THR A 97 -16.97 -1.32 6.02
CA THR A 97 -15.70 -1.54 5.33
C THR A 97 -15.95 -1.64 3.83
N ILE A 98 -15.05 -1.09 3.02
CA ILE A 98 -15.03 -1.27 1.56
C ILE A 98 -13.73 -1.92 1.13
N ASP A 99 -13.81 -2.83 0.15
CA ASP A 99 -12.65 -3.53 -0.41
C ASP A 99 -12.02 -2.74 -1.57
N LYS A 100 -10.91 -3.27 -2.11
CA LYS A 100 -10.12 -2.57 -3.13
C LYS A 100 -10.92 -2.43 -4.43
N GLU A 101 -11.62 -3.48 -4.82
CA GLU A 101 -12.44 -3.56 -6.01
C GLU A 101 -13.60 -2.55 -5.98
N GLN A 102 -14.21 -2.33 -4.80
CA GLN A 102 -15.19 -1.29 -4.57
C GLN A 102 -14.58 0.13 -4.62
N ILE A 103 -13.36 0.33 -4.11
CA ILE A 103 -12.64 1.60 -4.27
C ILE A 103 -12.33 1.87 -5.74
N ASP A 104 -11.89 0.86 -6.50
CA ASP A 104 -11.59 1.00 -7.93
C ASP A 104 -12.86 1.41 -8.72
N ASP A 105 -14.05 0.86 -8.39
CA ASP A 105 -15.33 1.30 -8.98
C ASP A 105 -15.68 2.77 -8.64
N LEU A 106 -15.49 3.19 -7.38
CA LEU A 106 -15.72 4.58 -6.95
C LEU A 106 -14.80 5.56 -7.67
N MET A 107 -13.52 5.20 -7.85
CA MET A 107 -12.54 6.01 -8.59
C MET A 107 -12.89 6.14 -10.08
N ASP A 108 -13.43 5.07 -10.68
CA ASP A 108 -13.97 5.04 -12.04
C ASP A 108 -15.36 5.70 -12.18
N ARG A 109 -15.95 6.21 -11.08
CA ARG A 109 -17.30 6.80 -11.02
C ARG A 109 -18.41 5.84 -11.48
N LYS A 110 -18.24 4.55 -11.18
CA LYS A 110 -19.23 3.49 -11.40
C LYS A 110 -20.06 3.26 -10.13
N PRO A 111 -21.27 2.67 -10.25
CA PRO A 111 -21.96 2.12 -9.09
C PRO A 111 -21.09 1.08 -8.39
N ILE A 112 -21.03 1.13 -7.06
CA ILE A 112 -20.28 0.18 -6.24
C ILE A 112 -20.87 -1.24 -6.38
N ARG A 113 -19.99 -2.24 -6.52
CA ARG A 113 -20.39 -3.66 -6.49
C ARG A 113 -20.73 -4.12 -5.07
N GLU A 114 -21.55 -5.18 -4.97
CA GLU A 114 -21.76 -5.88 -3.70
C GLU A 114 -20.42 -6.46 -3.18
N ALA A 115 -20.25 -6.47 -1.86
CA ALA A 115 -19.06 -6.99 -1.21
C ALA A 115 -18.87 -8.48 -1.52
N ALA A 116 -17.63 -8.92 -1.75
CA ALA A 116 -17.35 -10.33 -2.03
C ALA A 116 -17.74 -11.21 -0.82
N VAL A 117 -18.56 -12.25 -1.07
CA VAL A 117 -18.88 -13.25 -0.04
C VAL A 117 -17.60 -14.02 0.30
N ILE A 118 -17.09 -13.82 1.51
CA ILE A 118 -16.00 -14.62 2.06
C ILE A 118 -16.56 -16.01 2.36
N ILE A 119 -16.34 -16.96 1.46
CA ILE A 119 -16.63 -18.37 1.69
C ILE A 119 -15.46 -18.93 2.50
N ASP A 120 -15.68 -19.21 3.78
CA ASP A 120 -14.70 -19.92 4.61
C ASP A 120 -14.30 -21.25 3.93
N SER A 121 -13.01 -21.54 3.89
CA SER A 121 -12.48 -22.75 3.23
C SER A 121 -13.09 -24.04 3.75
N ASP A 122 -13.55 -24.03 4.99
CA ASP A 122 -14.06 -25.17 5.73
C ASP A 122 -15.39 -25.72 5.15
N VAL A 123 -16.16 -24.91 4.40
CA VAL A 123 -17.39 -25.39 3.72
C VAL A 123 -17.15 -25.94 2.32
N VAL A 124 -15.97 -25.74 1.73
CA VAL A 124 -15.67 -26.17 0.34
C VAL A 124 -15.33 -27.67 0.28
N SER A 125 -14.89 -28.27 1.40
CA SER A 125 -14.39 -29.65 1.42
C SER A 125 -15.48 -30.74 1.34
N THR A 126 -16.78 -30.40 1.43
CA THR A 126 -17.87 -31.39 1.42
C THR A 126 -18.41 -31.71 0.03
N ASP A 127 -18.32 -30.79 -0.94
CA ASP A 127 -18.96 -30.93 -2.27
C ASP A 127 -18.06 -31.55 -3.36
N LEU A 128 -16.75 -31.64 -3.13
CA LEU A 128 -15.80 -32.25 -4.08
C LEU A 128 -15.48 -33.73 -3.77
N GLY A 129 -16.11 -34.30 -2.73
CA GLY A 129 -15.85 -35.64 -2.20
C GLY A 129 -16.65 -36.79 -2.82
N SER A 130 -17.12 -36.67 -4.06
CA SER A 130 -17.84 -37.73 -4.78
C SER A 130 -16.94 -38.38 -5.84
N GLY A 131 -15.90 -39.08 -5.39
CA GLY A 131 -15.02 -39.86 -6.26
C GLY A 131 -15.78 -41.06 -6.83
N VAL A 132 -15.94 -41.09 -8.15
CA VAL A 132 -16.46 -42.27 -8.87
C VAL A 132 -15.49 -43.43 -8.68
N GLU A 133 -15.99 -44.57 -8.18
CA GLU A 133 -15.20 -45.80 -8.09
C GLU A 133 -14.80 -46.25 -9.51
N ALA A 134 -13.49 -46.41 -9.72
CA ALA A 134 -12.95 -46.94 -10.97
C ALA A 134 -12.90 -48.47 -10.90
N ASP A 135 -13.42 -49.09 -11.96
CA ASP A 135 -13.61 -50.52 -12.18
C ASP A 135 -12.32 -51.35 -11.94
N GLU A 136 -12.43 -52.47 -11.21
CA GLU A 136 -11.31 -53.41 -11.03
C GLU A 136 -11.10 -54.21 -12.32
N GLY A 137 -9.87 -54.16 -12.85
CA GLY A 137 -9.57 -54.76 -14.15
C GLY A 137 -9.58 -56.30 -14.14
N ASN A 138 -9.71 -56.87 -15.34
CA ASN A 138 -9.25 -58.22 -15.59
C ASN A 138 -8.40 -58.26 -16.88
N ASP A 139 -7.24 -58.90 -16.77
CA ASP A 139 -6.17 -58.89 -17.77
C ASP A 139 -6.17 -60.22 -18.55
N SER A 140 -6.02 -60.15 -19.87
CA SER A 140 -5.64 -61.30 -20.69
C SER A 140 -5.12 -60.87 -22.07
N ASP A 141 -3.79 -60.83 -22.17
CA ASP A 141 -3.06 -60.84 -23.43
C ASP A 141 -3.41 -62.10 -24.26
N ASP A 142 -3.82 -61.93 -25.52
CA ASP A 142 -3.43 -62.82 -26.61
C ASP A 142 -3.39 -62.06 -27.95
N LYS A 143 -2.41 -62.40 -28.80
CA LYS A 143 -2.13 -61.77 -30.11
C LYS A 143 -2.28 -62.82 -31.21
N PRO A 144 -2.80 -62.49 -32.41
CA PRO A 144 -1.89 -61.95 -33.44
C PRO A 144 -2.50 -61.02 -34.54
N VAL A 145 -1.60 -60.22 -35.16
CA VAL A 145 -1.39 -59.99 -36.63
C VAL A 145 -2.62 -60.17 -37.55
N ASP A 146 -3.04 -59.20 -38.38
CA ASP A 146 -2.34 -58.75 -39.59
C ASP A 146 -2.92 -57.46 -40.27
N ASP A 147 -2.21 -56.99 -41.31
CA ASP A 147 -2.61 -56.17 -42.47
C ASP A 147 -3.15 -54.71 -42.35
N ASN A 148 -2.24 -53.81 -42.73
CA ASN A 148 -2.43 -52.58 -43.56
C ASN A 148 -3.06 -52.99 -44.94
N PRO A 149 -3.57 -52.12 -45.86
CA PRO A 149 -3.44 -50.65 -45.91
C PRO A 149 -4.64 -49.84 -46.48
N GLN A 150 -4.46 -48.51 -46.60
CA GLN A 150 -5.12 -47.61 -47.60
C GLN A 150 -6.65 -47.43 -47.45
N VAL A 151 -7.34 -46.43 -48.02
CA VAL A 151 -7.03 -45.16 -48.74
C VAL A 151 -8.04 -44.09 -48.25
N ALA A 152 -7.81 -42.78 -48.35
CA ALA A 152 -6.68 -42.05 -48.96
C ALA A 152 -6.31 -40.84 -48.09
#